data_AF-A0A3D2VAH6-F1
#
_entry.id   AF-A0A3D2VAH6-F1
#
_cell.length_a   1.000
_cell.length_b   1.000
_cell.length_c   1.000
_cell.angle_alpha   90.00
_cell.angle_beta   90.00
_cell.angle_gamma   90.00
#
_symmetry.space_group_name_H-M   'P 1'
#
loop_
_entity.id
_entity.type
_entity.pdbx_description
1 polymer ?
#
loop_
_entity_poly.entity_id
_entity_poly.type
_entity_poly.pdbx_seq_one_letter_code
_entity_poly.pdbx_strand_id
1 'polypeptide(L)'
;NLLPKSPPQRAEARIWIDFDNSRIVPIFYKVLLAQDDQTQKELKIWMIDALRHLEQAGFPGREIGPFWFGSKVSLVDIAMYPHFERFNVLKHYRDIEIPDNYVKIHTWLETMKALPSVQQTEKSDEYHIKAYETYAEATASGTTAKDMQVL
;
A
#
# COMPACT_ATOMS: atom_id res chain seq x y z
N ASN A 1 3.91 -10.80 -20.37
CA ASN A 1 2.54 -10.69 -19.83
C ASN A 1 2.63 -10.83 -18.32
N LEU A 2 2.15 -9.84 -17.56
CA LEU A 2 2.24 -9.75 -16.10
C LEU A 2 1.01 -10.32 -15.37
N LEU A 3 -0.09 -10.55 -16.10
CA LEU A 3 -1.23 -11.26 -15.55
C LEU A 3 -0.97 -12.77 -15.52
N PRO A 4 -1.48 -13.50 -14.51
CA PRO A 4 -1.50 -14.95 -14.52
C PRO A 4 -2.17 -15.52 -15.77
N LYS A 5 -1.82 -16.75 -16.14
CA LYS A 5 -2.38 -17.39 -17.34
C LYS A 5 -3.82 -17.87 -17.13
N SER A 6 -4.15 -18.40 -15.95
CA SER A 6 -5.46 -19.01 -15.71
C SER A 6 -6.53 -17.94 -15.48
N PRO A 7 -7.76 -18.09 -16.03
CA PRO A 7 -8.85 -17.16 -15.79
C PRO A 7 -9.16 -16.92 -14.29
N PRO A 8 -9.15 -17.94 -13.41
CA PRO A 8 -9.36 -17.73 -11.98
C PRO A 8 -8.30 -16.81 -11.34
N GLN A 9 -7.00 -17.07 -11.59
CA GLN A 9 -5.94 -16.22 -11.03
C GLN A 9 -5.94 -14.80 -11.62
N ARG A 10 -6.43 -14.63 -12.85
CA ARG A 10 -6.65 -13.28 -13.42
C ARG A 10 -7.76 -12.52 -12.72
N ALA A 11 -8.82 -13.20 -12.29
CA ALA A 11 -9.87 -12.61 -11.49
C ALA A 11 -9.32 -12.23 -10.11
N GLU A 12 -8.60 -13.16 -9.46
CA GLU A 12 -7.95 -12.92 -8.17
C GLU A 12 -6.97 -11.74 -8.22
N ALA A 13 -6.17 -11.62 -9.29
CA ALA A 13 -5.27 -10.48 -9.47
C ALA A 13 -6.02 -9.15 -9.47
N ARG A 14 -7.18 -9.08 -10.13
CA ARG A 14 -8.01 -7.87 -10.17
C ARG A 14 -8.65 -7.57 -8.82
N ILE A 15 -9.05 -8.59 -8.07
CA ILE A 15 -9.59 -8.42 -6.72
C ILE A 15 -8.55 -7.77 -5.81
N TRP A 16 -7.30 -8.22 -5.84
CA TRP A 16 -6.25 -7.63 -5.01
C TRP A 16 -5.87 -6.20 -5.42
N ILE A 17 -5.81 -5.93 -6.72
CA ILE A 17 -5.61 -4.57 -7.23
C ILE A 17 -6.77 -3.65 -6.82
N ASP A 18 -8.00 -4.14 -6.88
CA ASP A 18 -9.18 -3.38 -6.45
C ASP A 18 -9.20 -3.18 -4.93
N PHE A 19 -8.79 -4.19 -4.14
CA PHE A 19 -8.65 -4.05 -2.69
C PHE A 19 -7.68 -2.93 -2.33
N ASP A 20 -6.54 -2.84 -3.00
CA ASP A 20 -5.59 -1.74 -2.79
C ASP A 20 -6.21 -0.37 -3.11
N ASN A 21 -6.82 -0.25 -4.29
CA ASN A 21 -7.43 1.00 -4.77
C ASN A 21 -8.66 1.45 -3.98
N SER A 22 -9.44 0.52 -3.43
CA SER A 22 -10.70 0.81 -2.72
C SER A 22 -10.57 0.80 -1.20
N ARG A 23 -9.49 0.21 -0.64
CA ARG A 23 -9.28 0.10 0.81
C ARG A 23 -7.99 0.77 1.25
N ILE A 24 -6.83 0.27 0.84
CA ILE A 24 -5.54 0.73 1.38
C ILE A 24 -5.30 2.19 0.98
N VAL A 25 -5.36 2.50 -0.32
CA VAL A 25 -5.09 3.85 -0.82
C VAL A 25 -6.05 4.90 -0.25
N PRO A 26 -7.38 4.68 -0.22
CA PRO A 26 -8.29 5.63 0.42
C PRO A 26 -8.00 5.83 1.91
N ILE A 27 -7.76 4.75 2.67
CA ILE A 27 -7.43 4.88 4.11
C ILE A 27 -6.13 5.66 4.29
N PHE A 28 -5.11 5.43 3.46
CA PHE A 28 -3.84 6.17 3.50
C PHE A 28 -4.08 7.69 3.42
N TYR A 29 -4.86 8.15 2.43
CA TYR A 29 -5.16 9.58 2.30
C TYR A 29 -6.06 10.10 3.41
N LYS A 30 -7.09 9.34 3.81
CA LYS A 30 -7.99 9.71 4.91
C LYS A 30 -7.22 9.92 6.22
N VAL A 31 -6.29 9.01 6.55
CA VAL A 31 -5.43 9.11 7.75
C VAL A 31 -4.58 10.37 7.72
N LEU A 32 -3.97 10.69 6.57
CA LEU A 32 -3.15 11.89 6.43
C LEU A 32 -3.98 13.16 6.57
N LEU A 33 -5.17 13.21 5.98
CA LEU A 33 -6.02 14.40 6.01
C LEU A 33 -6.68 14.61 7.38
N ALA A 34 -6.91 13.56 8.16
CA ALA A 34 -7.51 13.65 9.48
C ALA A 34 -6.65 14.49 10.43
N GLN A 35 -7.24 15.53 11.02
CA GLN A 35 -6.58 16.44 11.95
C GLN A 35 -6.95 16.18 13.41
N ASP A 36 -8.09 15.52 13.67
CA ASP A 36 -8.52 15.17 15.02
C ASP A 36 -8.02 13.78 15.43
N ASP A 37 -7.64 13.64 16.70
CA ASP A 37 -7.06 12.42 17.27
C ASP A 37 -8.00 11.21 17.20
N GLN A 38 -9.31 11.42 17.32
CA GLN A 38 -10.27 10.34 17.36
C GLN A 38 -10.39 9.67 15.99
N THR A 39 -10.56 10.47 14.94
CA THR A 39 -10.60 9.97 13.56
C THR A 39 -9.28 9.32 13.17
N GLN A 40 -8.13 9.89 13.57
CA GLN A 40 -6.82 9.26 13.32
C GLN A 40 -6.71 7.87 13.97
N LYS A 41 -7.17 7.71 15.22
CA LYS A 41 -7.16 6.41 15.91
C LYS A 41 -8.04 5.39 15.21
N GLU A 42 -9.25 5.78 14.80
CA GLU A 42 -10.18 4.90 14.08
C GLU A 42 -9.61 4.46 12.74
N LEU A 43 -9.09 5.40 11.95
CA LEU A 43 -8.49 5.10 10.66
C LEU A 43 -7.19 4.28 10.80
N LYS A 44 -6.41 4.46 11.87
CA LYS A 44 -5.26 3.60 12.19
C LYS A 44 -5.70 2.15 12.38
N ILE A 45 -6.79 1.90 13.12
CA ILE A 45 -7.34 0.55 13.28
C ILE A 45 -7.73 -0.03 11.91
N TRP A 46 -8.40 0.76 11.06
CA TRP A 46 -8.80 0.30 9.73
C TRP A 46 -7.61 -0.02 8.83
N MET A 47 -6.54 0.78 8.88
CA MET A 47 -5.31 0.51 8.14
C MET A 47 -4.65 -0.80 8.62
N ILE A 48 -4.51 -0.98 9.94
CA ILE A 48 -3.91 -2.20 10.51
C ILE A 48 -4.77 -3.44 10.17
N ASP A 49 -6.09 -3.32 10.18
CA ASP A 49 -7.00 -4.39 9.77
C ASP A 49 -6.87 -4.73 8.28
N ALA A 50 -6.72 -3.74 7.41
CA ALA A 50 -6.49 -3.95 5.98
C ALA A 50 -5.15 -4.65 5.72
N LEU A 51 -4.08 -4.21 6.40
CA LEU A 51 -2.77 -4.86 6.34
C LEU A 51 -2.82 -6.29 6.88
N ARG A 52 -3.54 -6.54 7.97
CA ARG A 52 -3.75 -7.89 8.52
C ARG A 52 -4.43 -8.80 7.50
N HIS A 53 -5.46 -8.30 6.81
CA HIS A 53 -6.14 -9.07 5.76
C HIS A 53 -5.17 -9.42 4.62
N LEU A 54 -4.34 -8.47 4.20
CA LEU A 54 -3.30 -8.69 3.20
C LEU A 54 -2.29 -9.76 3.64
N GLU A 55 -1.80 -9.68 4.88
CA GLU A 55 -0.85 -10.64 5.44
C GLU A 55 -1.44 -12.06 5.49
N GLN A 56 -2.73 -12.17 5.85
CA GLN A 56 -3.39 -13.48 6.01
C GLN A 56 -3.78 -14.10 4.66
N ALA A 57 -4.50 -13.36 3.83
CA ALA A 57 -5.14 -13.87 2.62
C ALA A 57 -4.39 -13.53 1.33
N GLY A 58 -3.52 -12.51 1.35
CA GLY A 58 -2.68 -12.16 0.21
C GLY A 58 -1.56 -13.16 -0.04
N PHE A 59 -0.83 -12.93 -1.13
CA PHE A 59 0.32 -13.73 -1.55
C PHE A 59 0.01 -15.24 -1.69
N PRO A 60 -1.01 -15.64 -2.46
CA PRO A 60 -1.39 -17.05 -2.62
C PRO A 60 -0.26 -17.94 -3.18
N GLY A 61 0.74 -17.36 -3.84
CA GLY A 61 1.90 -18.08 -4.36
C GLY A 61 3.10 -18.16 -3.41
N ARG A 62 2.98 -17.74 -2.14
CA ARG A 62 4.13 -17.55 -1.24
C ARG A 62 5.04 -18.77 -1.09
N GLU A 63 4.49 -19.97 -1.07
CA GLU A 63 5.26 -21.22 -0.99
C GLU A 63 6.15 -21.47 -2.22
N ILE A 64 5.83 -20.84 -3.35
CA ILE A 64 6.54 -20.96 -4.62
C ILE A 64 7.58 -19.84 -4.78
N GLY A 65 7.33 -18.68 -4.18
CA GLY A 65 8.25 -17.55 -4.26
C GLY A 65 7.73 -16.27 -3.62
N PRO A 66 8.55 -15.21 -3.66
CA PRO A 66 8.33 -14.02 -2.87
C PRO A 66 7.31 -13.02 -3.45
N PHE A 67 6.90 -13.17 -4.71
CA PHE A 67 5.92 -12.30 -5.38
C PHE A 67 4.49 -12.81 -5.17
N TRP A 68 3.50 -11.99 -5.51
CA TRP A 68 2.08 -12.25 -5.23
C TRP A 68 1.62 -13.67 -5.62
N PHE A 69 1.96 -14.07 -6.85
CA PHE A 69 1.59 -15.37 -7.42
C PHE A 69 2.78 -16.35 -7.52
N GLY A 70 3.86 -16.11 -6.78
CA GLY A 70 4.98 -17.04 -6.64
C GLY A 70 6.32 -16.46 -7.08
N SER A 71 7.01 -17.17 -7.98
CA SER A 71 8.42 -16.87 -8.29
C SER A 71 8.67 -15.73 -9.27
N LYS A 72 7.62 -15.15 -9.87
CA LYS A 72 7.73 -14.06 -10.85
C LYS A 72 6.83 -12.90 -10.48
N VAL A 73 7.34 -11.69 -10.72
CA VAL A 73 6.59 -10.43 -10.64
C VAL A 73 5.32 -10.54 -11.49
N SER A 74 4.20 -10.14 -10.89
CA SER A 74 2.89 -10.09 -11.51
C SER A 74 2.37 -8.65 -11.59
N LEU A 75 1.20 -8.47 -12.22
CA LEU A 75 0.55 -7.17 -12.29
C LEU A 75 0.16 -6.64 -10.90
N VAL A 76 -0.19 -7.52 -9.96
CA VAL A 76 -0.57 -7.10 -8.60
C VAL A 76 0.63 -6.47 -7.89
N ASP A 77 1.79 -7.09 -8.01
CA ASP A 77 3.03 -6.59 -7.41
C ASP A 77 3.33 -5.17 -7.90
N ILE A 78 3.29 -4.95 -9.22
CA ILE A 78 3.60 -3.65 -9.83
C ILE A 78 2.54 -2.59 -9.53
N ALA A 79 1.27 -2.99 -9.46
CA ALA A 79 0.18 -2.06 -9.17
C ALA A 79 0.22 -1.56 -7.72
N MET A 80 0.51 -2.46 -6.77
CA MET A 80 0.44 -2.15 -5.34
C MET A 80 1.74 -1.55 -4.79
N TYR A 81 2.91 -2.01 -5.28
CA TYR A 81 4.21 -1.62 -4.72
C TYR A 81 4.41 -0.10 -4.59
N PRO A 82 4.07 0.75 -5.58
CA PRO A 82 4.25 2.19 -5.46
C PRO A 82 3.50 2.83 -4.27
N HIS A 83 2.38 2.24 -3.83
CA HIS A 83 1.66 2.71 -2.65
C HIS A 83 2.36 2.30 -1.36
N PHE A 84 2.94 1.10 -1.33
CA PHE A 84 3.70 0.63 -0.17
C PHE A 84 5.11 1.27 -0.06
N GLU A 85 5.74 1.63 -1.17
CA GLU A 85 6.97 2.44 -1.17
C GLU A 85 6.77 3.75 -0.38
N ARG A 86 5.57 4.32 -0.47
CA ARG A 86 5.19 5.56 0.22
C ARG A 86 4.72 5.35 1.66
N PHE A 87 4.68 4.13 2.16
CA PHE A 87 4.04 3.84 3.45
C PHE A 87 4.75 4.53 4.63
N ASN A 88 6.05 4.82 4.51
CA ASN A 88 6.81 5.57 5.53
C ASN A 88 6.25 6.99 5.77
N VAL A 89 5.49 7.56 4.83
CA VAL A 89 4.77 8.81 5.03
C VAL A 89 3.80 8.71 6.22
N LEU A 90 3.10 7.59 6.40
CA LEU A 90 2.19 7.41 7.53
C LEU A 90 2.94 7.25 8.85
N LYS A 91 4.13 6.64 8.85
CA LYS A 91 4.99 6.60 10.04
C LYS A 91 5.37 8.02 10.47
N HIS A 92 5.88 8.81 9.53
CA HIS A 92 6.36 10.16 9.80
C HIS A 92 5.26 11.08 10.35
N TYR A 93 4.09 11.11 9.70
CA TYR A 93 3.04 12.06 10.06
C TYR A 93 2.04 11.55 11.10
N ARG A 94 1.88 10.23 11.25
CA ARG A 94 0.76 9.61 11.98
C ARG A 94 1.15 8.40 12.83
N ASP A 95 2.44 8.08 12.93
CA ASP A 95 2.95 6.94 13.71
C ASP A 95 2.25 5.62 13.36
N ILE A 96 2.02 5.39 12.06
CA ILE A 96 1.46 4.12 11.55
C ILE A 96 2.52 3.41 10.72
N GLU A 97 2.80 2.17 11.12
CA GLU A 97 3.76 1.30 10.45
C GLU A 97 3.11 -0.04 10.10
N ILE A 98 3.73 -0.77 9.19
CA ILE A 98 3.39 -2.17 8.92
C ILE A 98 3.95 -2.99 10.10
N PRO A 99 3.12 -3.71 10.87
CA PRO A 99 3.59 -4.50 12.01
C PRO A 99 4.73 -5.45 11.64
N ASP A 100 5.77 -5.52 12.49
CA ASP A 100 6.98 -6.34 12.25
C ASP A 100 6.67 -7.83 12.03
N ASN A 101 5.58 -8.32 12.63
CA ASN A 101 5.15 -9.71 12.48
C ASN A 101 4.43 -10.00 11.16
N TYR A 102 4.23 -9.02 10.28
CA TYR A 102 3.62 -9.22 8.95
C TYR A 102 4.70 -9.62 7.93
N VAL A 103 5.19 -10.84 8.10
CA VAL A 103 6.37 -11.39 7.42
C VAL A 103 6.19 -11.46 5.90
N LYS A 104 4.98 -11.77 5.39
CA LYS A 104 4.77 -11.84 3.94
C LYS A 104 4.89 -10.47 3.31
N ILE A 105 4.27 -9.45 3.90
CA ILE A 105 4.36 -8.07 3.42
C ILE A 105 5.81 -7.59 3.45
N HIS A 106 6.51 -7.72 4.59
CA HIS A 106 7.90 -7.28 4.71
C HIS A 106 8.82 -7.99 3.70
N THR A 107 8.68 -9.31 3.54
CA THR A 107 9.49 -10.02 2.55
C THR A 107 9.20 -9.54 1.13
N TRP A 108 7.92 -9.33 0.80
CA TRP A 108 7.53 -8.83 -0.51
C TRP A 108 8.10 -7.44 -0.78
N LEU A 109 8.08 -6.52 0.20
CA LEU A 109 8.66 -5.18 0.06
C LEU A 109 10.16 -5.24 -0.24
N GLU A 110 10.91 -6.01 0.54
CA GLU A 110 12.35 -6.16 0.32
C GLU A 110 12.66 -6.82 -1.03
N THR A 111 11.85 -7.78 -1.45
CA THR A 111 11.98 -8.41 -2.78
C THR A 111 11.70 -7.40 -3.90
N MET A 112 10.66 -6.58 -3.77
CA MET A 112 10.31 -5.58 -4.78
C MET A 112 11.36 -4.48 -4.88
N LYS A 113 11.87 -3.96 -3.74
CA LYS A 113 12.97 -2.98 -3.69
C LYS A 113 14.23 -3.48 -4.39
N ALA A 114 14.50 -4.78 -4.37
CA ALA A 114 15.66 -5.37 -5.04
C ALA A 114 15.52 -5.48 -6.57
N LEU A 115 14.35 -5.19 -7.14
CA LEU A 115 14.15 -5.27 -8.60
C LEU A 115 14.83 -4.08 -9.30
N PRO A 116 15.62 -4.32 -10.37
CA PRO A 116 16.23 -3.24 -11.14
C PRO A 116 15.22 -2.23 -11.69
N SER A 117 14.01 -2.67 -12.06
CA SER A 117 12.95 -1.78 -12.54
C SER A 117 12.41 -0.85 -11.45
N VAL A 118 12.40 -1.31 -10.19
CA VAL A 118 11.99 -0.50 -9.04
C VAL A 118 13.08 0.51 -8.72
N GLN A 119 14.33 0.06 -8.60
CA GLN A 119 15.49 0.90 -8.29
C GLN A 119 15.70 2.06 -9.29
N GLN A 120 15.33 1.86 -10.55
CA GLN A 120 15.39 2.91 -11.57
C GLN A 120 14.35 4.03 -11.37
N THR A 121 13.28 3.78 -10.62
CA THR A 121 12.16 4.71 -10.47
C THR A 121 11.86 5.10 -9.03
N GLU A 122 12.44 4.39 -8.06
CA GLU A 122 12.21 4.61 -6.64
C GLU A 122 12.57 6.04 -6.23
N LYS A 123 11.90 6.51 -5.19
CA LYS A 123 12.19 7.79 -4.56
C LYS A 123 12.52 7.55 -3.10
N SER A 124 13.35 8.43 -2.55
CA SER A 124 13.69 8.36 -1.14
C SER A 124 12.49 8.66 -0.25
N ASP A 125 12.57 8.23 1.00
CA ASP A 125 11.56 8.51 2.00
C ASP A 125 11.33 10.01 2.18
N GLU A 126 12.38 10.82 2.15
CA GLU A 126 12.29 12.28 2.29
C GLU A 126 11.55 12.92 1.10
N TYR A 127 11.73 12.37 -0.10
CA TYR A 127 10.99 12.82 -1.28
C TYR A 127 9.49 12.61 -1.07
N HIS A 128 9.09 11.42 -0.61
CA HIS A 128 7.69 11.09 -0.37
C HIS A 128 7.11 11.89 0.80
N ILE A 129 7.82 11.96 1.94
CA ILE A 129 7.39 12.77 3.09
C ILE A 129 7.09 14.21 2.65
N LYS A 130 8.04 14.85 1.96
CA LYS A 130 7.86 16.21 1.44
C LYS A 130 6.68 16.33 0.47
N ALA A 131 6.49 15.34 -0.41
CA ALA A 131 5.40 15.37 -1.39
C ALA A 131 4.00 15.30 -0.75
N TYR A 132 3.89 14.77 0.47
CA TYR A 132 2.63 14.56 1.18
C TYR A 132 2.38 15.53 2.33
N GLU A 133 3.29 16.49 2.58
CA GLU A 133 3.17 17.53 3.62
C GLU A 133 1.81 18.24 3.60
N THR A 134 1.38 18.74 2.44
CA THR A 134 0.09 19.44 2.31
C THR A 134 -1.13 18.57 2.59
N TYR A 135 -1.04 17.24 2.39
CA TYR A 135 -2.11 16.32 2.80
C TYR A 135 -2.11 16.15 4.32
N ALA A 136 -0.94 16.00 4.93
CA ALA A 136 -0.79 15.85 6.37
C ALA A 136 -1.25 17.10 7.14
N GLU A 137 -1.08 18.30 6.56
CA GLU A 137 -1.56 19.58 7.09
C GLU A 137 -3.01 19.90 6.70
N ALA A 138 -3.68 19.05 5.92
CA ALA A 138 -5.01 19.26 5.37
C ALA A 138 -5.17 20.56 4.54
N THR A 139 -4.08 21.04 3.91
CA THR A 139 -4.06 22.22 3.03
C THR A 139 -4.11 21.87 1.55
N ALA A 140 -3.98 20.58 1.20
CA ALA A 140 -4.09 20.10 -0.17
C ALA A 140 -5.48 20.41 -0.79
N SER A 141 -5.49 20.98 -2.00
CA SER A 141 -6.72 21.42 -2.69
C SER A 141 -7.04 20.64 -3.98
N GLY A 142 -6.25 19.61 -4.28
CA GLY A 142 -6.46 18.72 -5.43
C GLY A 142 -7.69 17.82 -5.29
N THR A 143 -8.10 17.18 -6.38
CA THR A 143 -9.28 16.29 -6.42
C THR A 143 -9.20 15.18 -5.37
N THR A 144 -8.05 14.52 -5.23
CA THR A 144 -7.86 13.48 -4.21
C THR A 144 -8.12 13.98 -2.79
N ALA A 145 -7.66 15.18 -2.45
CA ALA A 145 -7.90 15.74 -1.11
C ALA A 145 -9.39 15.98 -0.86
N LYS A 146 -10.10 16.51 -1.86
CA LYS A 146 -11.56 16.75 -1.78
C LYS A 146 -12.34 15.45 -1.63
N ASP A 147 -12.03 14.44 -2.43
CA ASP A 147 -12.73 13.15 -2.43
C ASP A 147 -12.54 12.39 -1.11
N MET A 148 -11.36 12.52 -0.49
CA MET A 148 -10.99 11.78 0.72
C MET A 148 -11.39 12.48 2.02
N GLN A 149 -11.66 13.78 2.00
CA GLN A 149 -12.19 14.53 3.16
C GLN A 149 -13.65 14.19 3.48
N VAL A 150 -14.38 13.58 2.55
CA VAL A 150 -15.75 13.11 2.80
C VAL A 150 -15.68 11.75 3.49
N LEU A 151 -16.12 11.71 4.76
CA LEU A 151 -16.22 10.48 5.55
C LEU A 151 -17.21 9.51 4.92
#